data_AF-A0A662MKM2-F1
#
_entry.id   AF-A0A662MKM2-F1
#
_cell.length_a   1.000
_cell.length_b   1.000
_cell.length_c   1.000
_cell.angle_alpha   90.00
_cell.angle_beta   90.00
_cell.angle_gamma   90.00
#
_symmetry.space_group_name_H-M   'P 1'
#
loop_
_entity.id
_entity.type
_entity.pdbx_description
1 polymer ?
#
loop_
_entity_poly.entity_id
_entity_poly.type
_entity_poly.pdbx_seq_one_letter_code
_entity_poly.pdbx_strand_id
1 'polypeptide(L)'
;GRNQSARRIAQEMHRLYGGDYKVSSKLVGRREGRELKRFTYLVRLPPWRRGDYLLKDGTPHRIEGFQGRRVKLKNIETRREESVEISSVETLAHYPSKEVEMEATVLYTSEREIVIMDPVSFAEVNIKKPPGWKRRESVKVVRVDGGIYLL
;
A
#
# COMPACT_ATOMS: atom_id res chain seq x y z
N GLY A 1 8.46 -30.43 -14.74
CA GLY A 1 7.83 -30.20 -16.07
C GLY A 1 7.56 -28.72 -16.29
N ARG A 2 7.86 -28.19 -17.48
CA ARG A 2 7.90 -26.74 -17.81
C ARG A 2 6.64 -25.92 -17.39
N ASN A 3 5.46 -26.54 -17.30
CA ASN A 3 4.22 -25.86 -16.87
C ASN A 3 4.13 -25.55 -15.36
N GLN A 4 4.87 -26.28 -14.51
CA GLN A 4 4.84 -26.02 -13.06
C GLN A 4 5.53 -24.70 -12.70
N SER A 5 6.55 -24.29 -13.48
CA SER A 5 7.32 -23.08 -13.21
C SER A 5 6.50 -21.81 -13.43
N ALA A 6 5.82 -21.70 -14.57
CA ALA A 6 4.97 -20.53 -14.87
C ALA A 6 3.81 -20.37 -13.87
N ARG A 7 3.17 -21.48 -13.49
CA ARG A 7 2.13 -21.48 -12.46
C ARG A 7 2.65 -20.97 -11.12
N ARG A 8 3.79 -21.51 -10.66
CA ARG A 8 4.39 -21.11 -9.37
C ARG A 8 4.76 -19.64 -9.35
N ILE A 9 5.38 -19.14 -10.42
CA ILE A 9 5.72 -17.70 -10.54
C ILE A 9 4.44 -16.85 -10.46
N ALA A 10 3.40 -17.20 -11.22
CA ALA A 10 2.16 -16.42 -11.21
C ALA A 10 1.45 -16.44 -9.84
N GLN A 11 1.42 -17.59 -9.17
CA GLN A 11 0.87 -17.72 -7.82
C GLN A 11 1.69 -16.91 -6.80
N GLU A 12 3.01 -16.93 -6.89
CA GLU A 12 3.89 -16.20 -5.99
C GLU A 12 3.79 -14.69 -6.19
N MET A 13 3.69 -14.23 -7.44
CA MET A 13 3.42 -12.83 -7.76
C MET A 13 2.09 -12.36 -7.15
N HIS A 14 1.02 -13.13 -7.32
CA HIS A 14 -0.27 -12.82 -6.71
C HIS A 14 -0.22 -12.85 -5.18
N ARG A 15 0.53 -13.78 -4.58
CA ARG A 15 0.71 -13.87 -3.13
C ARG A 15 1.42 -12.63 -2.57
N LEU A 16 2.51 -12.20 -3.21
CA LEU A 16 3.38 -11.13 -2.72
C LEU A 16 2.86 -9.72 -3.01
N TYR A 17 2.25 -9.54 -4.19
CA TYR A 17 1.87 -8.21 -4.70
C TYR A 17 0.36 -8.03 -4.84
N GLY A 18 -0.41 -9.07 -4.54
CA GLY A 18 -1.85 -9.05 -4.53
C GLY A 18 -2.50 -9.06 -5.92
N GLY A 19 -3.71 -8.51 -6.00
CA GLY A 19 -4.47 -8.31 -7.23
C GLY A 19 -5.31 -9.50 -7.67
N ASP A 20 -5.49 -9.69 -8.97
CA ASP A 20 -6.26 -10.81 -9.52
C ASP A 20 -5.36 -11.89 -10.12
N TYR A 21 -5.80 -13.15 -9.99
CA TYR A 21 -5.18 -14.31 -10.60
C TYR A 21 -6.22 -15.13 -11.38
N LYS A 22 -5.97 -15.36 -12.67
CA LYS A 22 -6.84 -16.17 -13.55
C LYS A 22 -6.03 -17.17 -14.35
N VAL A 23 -6.55 -18.38 -14.48
CA VAL A 23 -5.96 -19.43 -15.33
C VAL A 23 -6.94 -19.77 -16.45
N SER A 24 -6.43 -19.87 -17.67
CA SER A 24 -7.16 -20.43 -18.80
C SER A 24 -6.32 -21.49 -19.50
N SER A 25 -6.96 -22.36 -20.25
CA SER A 25 -6.28 -23.37 -21.05
C SER A 25 -7.00 -23.56 -22.37
N LYS A 26 -6.25 -23.92 -23.42
CA LYS A 26 -6.81 -24.33 -24.70
C LYS A 26 -6.16 -25.61 -25.21
N LEU A 27 -6.95 -26.47 -25.84
CA LEU A 27 -6.44 -27.62 -26.57
C LEU A 27 -5.64 -27.11 -27.78
N VAL A 28 -4.42 -27.62 -27.96
CA VAL A 28 -3.54 -27.27 -29.08
C VAL A 28 -3.18 -28.47 -29.96
N GLY A 29 -3.61 -29.66 -29.58
CA GLY A 29 -3.44 -30.87 -30.38
C GLY A 29 -3.68 -32.14 -29.57
N ARG A 30 -3.50 -33.28 -30.22
CA ARG A 30 -3.47 -34.60 -29.59
C ARG A 30 -2.22 -35.34 -30.04
N ARG A 31 -1.53 -35.99 -29.11
CA ARG A 31 -0.36 -36.84 -29.40
C ARG A 31 -0.49 -38.12 -28.56
N GLU A 32 -0.40 -39.27 -29.21
CA GLU A 32 -0.48 -40.59 -28.56
C GLU A 32 -1.73 -40.73 -27.66
N GLY A 33 -2.89 -40.28 -28.16
CA GLY A 33 -4.16 -40.31 -27.43
C GLY A 33 -4.28 -39.28 -26.29
N ARG A 34 -3.23 -38.51 -25.99
CA ARG A 34 -3.23 -37.47 -24.95
C ARG A 34 -3.48 -36.09 -25.53
N GLU A 35 -4.31 -35.31 -24.85
CA GLU A 35 -4.55 -33.91 -25.18
C GLU A 35 -3.35 -33.05 -24.80
N LEU A 36 -2.83 -32.32 -25.79
CA LEU A 36 -1.82 -31.28 -25.57
C LEU A 36 -2.55 -29.97 -25.30
N LYS A 37 -2.33 -29.38 -24.12
CA LYS A 37 -2.96 -28.12 -23.70
C LYS A 37 -1.92 -27.02 -23.52
N ARG A 38 -2.25 -25.81 -23.98
CA ARG A 38 -1.54 -24.57 -23.65
C ARG A 38 -2.26 -23.88 -22.51
N PHE A 39 -1.53 -23.58 -21.44
CA PHE A 39 -2.04 -22.82 -20.29
C PHE A 39 -1.63 -21.35 -20.38
N THR A 40 -2.52 -20.47 -19.93
CA THR A 40 -2.24 -19.04 -19.76
C THR A 40 -2.55 -18.67 -18.30
N TYR A 41 -1.58 -18.03 -17.65
CA TYR A 41 -1.68 -17.53 -16.28
C TYR A 41 -1.68 -16.01 -16.34
N LEU A 42 -2.77 -15.38 -15.92
CA LEU A 42 -2.92 -13.94 -15.87
C LEU A 42 -2.84 -13.47 -14.42
N VAL A 43 -1.94 -12.52 -14.17
CA VAL A 43 -1.85 -11.79 -12.91
C VAL A 43 -2.08 -10.31 -13.21
N ARG A 44 -3.06 -9.69 -12.54
CA ARG A 44 -3.29 -8.25 -12.61
C ARG A 44 -2.91 -7.65 -11.27
N LEU A 45 -1.82 -6.89 -11.24
CA LEU A 45 -1.38 -6.22 -10.03
C LEU A 45 -2.25 -4.99 -9.75
N PRO A 46 -2.49 -4.66 -8.47
CA PRO A 46 -3.07 -3.37 -8.13
C PRO A 46 -2.11 -2.23 -8.55
N PRO A 47 -2.61 -1.02 -8.82
CA PRO A 47 -1.77 0.12 -9.21
C PRO A 47 -1.02 0.76 -8.03
N TRP A 48 -1.31 0.34 -6.79
CA TRP A 48 -0.60 0.74 -5.57
C TRP A 48 0.36 -0.33 -5.05
N ARG A 49 1.33 0.09 -4.24
CA ARG A 49 2.39 -0.75 -3.68
C ARG A 49 2.45 -0.66 -2.17
N ARG A 50 3.18 -1.59 -1.55
CA ARG A 50 3.52 -1.49 -0.12
C ARG A 50 4.27 -0.18 0.14
N GLY A 51 3.83 0.56 1.14
CA GLY A 51 4.33 1.87 1.52
C GLY A 51 3.46 3.02 1.03
N ASP A 52 2.69 2.84 -0.05
CA ASP A 52 1.77 3.87 -0.55
C ASP A 52 0.58 4.06 0.39
N TYR A 53 -0.19 5.12 0.15
CA TYR A 53 -1.34 5.50 0.96
C TYR A 53 -2.62 5.46 0.14
N LEU A 54 -3.70 5.01 0.79
CA LEU A 54 -5.07 5.09 0.28
C LEU A 54 -5.90 5.98 1.20
N LEU A 55 -6.75 6.82 0.64
CA LEU A 55 -7.69 7.61 1.42
C LEU A 55 -8.99 6.83 1.62
N LYS A 56 -9.20 6.35 2.85
CA LYS A 56 -10.38 5.56 3.24
C LYS A 56 -11.11 6.30 4.35
N ASP A 57 -12.40 6.58 4.13
CA ASP A 57 -13.25 7.29 5.11
C ASP A 57 -12.62 8.61 5.59
N GLY A 58 -12.02 9.37 4.66
CA GLY A 58 -11.34 10.64 4.94
C GLY A 58 -10.02 10.52 5.71
N THR A 59 -9.57 9.31 6.03
CA THR A 59 -8.32 9.08 6.77
C THR A 59 -7.29 8.36 5.91
N PRO A 60 -6.02 8.83 5.87
CA PRO A 60 -4.96 8.12 5.18
C PRO A 60 -4.64 6.77 5.83
N HIS A 61 -4.60 5.73 5.00
CA HIS A 61 -4.19 4.39 5.39
C HIS A 61 -2.97 3.96 4.59
N ARG A 62 -1.89 3.60 5.27
CA ARG A 62 -0.67 3.11 4.65
C ARG A 62 -0.81 1.64 4.30
N ILE A 63 -0.37 1.24 3.10
CA ILE A 63 -0.34 -0.16 2.69
C ILE A 63 0.88 -0.84 3.31
N GLU A 64 0.64 -1.78 4.21
CA GLU A 64 1.69 -2.55 4.88
C GLU A 64 2.06 -3.84 4.11
N GLY A 65 1.17 -4.33 3.25
CA GLY A 65 1.46 -5.48 2.39
C GLY A 65 0.22 -6.10 1.78
N PHE A 66 0.43 -7.20 1.06
CA PHE A 66 -0.62 -7.94 0.36
C PHE A 66 -0.59 -9.42 0.75
N GLN A 67 -1.75 -10.06 0.64
CA GLN A 67 -1.91 -11.50 0.79
C GLN A 67 -2.97 -11.99 -0.18
N GLY A 68 -2.56 -12.28 -1.42
CA GLY A 68 -3.49 -12.68 -2.48
C GLY A 68 -4.51 -11.58 -2.79
N ARG A 69 -5.80 -11.84 -2.57
CA ARG A 69 -6.86 -10.85 -2.83
C ARG A 69 -7.01 -9.79 -1.73
N ARG A 70 -6.22 -9.87 -0.67
CA ARG A 70 -6.31 -8.98 0.49
C ARG A 70 -5.14 -8.01 0.55
N VAL A 71 -5.41 -6.82 1.07
CA VAL A 71 -4.41 -5.81 1.39
C VAL A 71 -4.46 -5.51 2.89
N LYS A 72 -3.27 -5.36 3.49
CA LYS A 72 -3.10 -4.94 4.88
C LYS A 72 -2.90 -3.43 4.90
N LEU A 73 -3.76 -2.74 5.61
CA LEU A 73 -3.77 -1.29 5.75
C LEU A 73 -3.48 -0.91 7.19
N LYS A 74 -2.81 0.22 7.39
CA LYS A 74 -2.56 0.82 8.70
C LYS A 74 -3.04 2.25 8.71
N ASN A 75 -4.00 2.55 9.58
CA ASN A 75 -4.50 3.90 9.78
C ASN A 75 -3.38 4.78 10.37
N ILE A 76 -3.09 5.90 9.72
CA ILE A 76 -1.98 6.81 10.09
C ILE A 76 -2.14 7.41 11.49
N GLU A 77 -3.37 7.78 11.85
CA GLU A 77 -3.66 8.49 13.09
C GLU A 77 -3.75 7.53 14.28
N THR A 78 -4.54 6.47 14.15
CA THR A 78 -4.82 5.53 15.23
C THR A 78 -3.79 4.40 15.32
N ARG A 79 -2.95 4.23 14.29
CA ARG A 79 -1.98 3.13 14.13
C ARG A 79 -2.60 1.74 14.10
N ARG A 80 -3.93 1.63 14.05
CA ARG A 80 -4.65 0.36 13.93
C ARG A 80 -4.43 -0.23 12.55
N GLU A 81 -4.26 -1.54 12.53
CA GLU A 81 -4.14 -2.30 11.29
C GLU A 81 -5.45 -3.00 10.97
N GLU A 82 -5.79 -3.04 9.69
CA GLU A 82 -6.90 -3.83 9.18
C GLU A 82 -6.47 -4.59 7.92
N SER A 83 -7.17 -5.68 7.62
CA SER A 83 -7.03 -6.38 6.35
C SER A 83 -8.37 -6.35 5.64
N VAL A 84 -8.38 -5.93 4.38
CA VAL A 84 -9.58 -5.79 3.55
C VAL A 84 -9.38 -6.43 2.19
N GLU A 85 -10.47 -6.71 1.48
CA GLU A 85 -10.40 -7.16 0.08
C GLU A 85 -9.91 -6.02 -0.81
N ILE A 86 -9.00 -6.32 -1.75
CA ILE A 86 -8.47 -5.33 -2.70
C ILE A 86 -9.60 -4.67 -3.50
N SER A 87 -10.62 -5.43 -3.89
CA SER A 87 -11.78 -4.91 -4.61
C SER A 87 -12.60 -3.88 -3.81
N SER A 88 -12.51 -3.89 -2.47
CA SER A 88 -13.20 -2.91 -1.64
C SER A 88 -12.49 -1.56 -1.55
N VAL A 89 -11.22 -1.50 -1.99
CA VAL A 89 -10.39 -0.29 -1.89
C VAL A 89 -9.84 0.14 -3.25
N GLU A 90 -10.23 -0.54 -4.33
CA GLU A 90 -9.61 -0.33 -5.64
C GLU A 90 -9.91 1.04 -6.27
N THR A 91 -11.02 1.65 -5.83
CA THR A 91 -11.49 2.95 -6.31
C THR A 91 -11.07 4.09 -5.39
N LEU A 92 -10.41 3.81 -4.26
CA LEU A 92 -9.99 4.84 -3.33
C LEU A 92 -8.87 5.69 -3.94
N ALA A 93 -8.81 6.96 -3.53
CA ALA A 93 -7.73 7.85 -3.94
C ALA A 93 -6.39 7.29 -3.45
N HIS A 94 -5.45 7.16 -4.39
CA HIS A 94 -4.11 6.60 -4.18
C HIS A 94 -3.07 7.71 -4.17
N TYR A 95 -2.19 7.64 -3.18
CA TYR A 95 -1.11 8.59 -2.96
C TYR A 95 0.22 7.82 -2.88
N PRO A 96 1.07 7.85 -3.93
CA PRO A 96 2.36 7.18 -3.92
C PRO A 96 3.27 7.74 -2.82
N SER A 97 3.91 6.88 -2.04
CA SER A 97 4.68 7.33 -0.87
C SER A 97 5.77 8.35 -1.19
N LYS A 98 6.41 8.22 -2.36
CA LYS A 98 7.47 9.13 -2.83
C LYS A 98 6.98 10.56 -3.11
N GLU A 99 5.69 10.75 -3.30
CA GLU A 99 5.09 12.05 -3.61
C GLU A 99 4.53 12.73 -2.37
N VAL A 100 4.18 11.96 -1.33
CA VAL A 100 3.50 12.48 -0.14
C VAL A 100 4.31 12.38 1.15
N GLU A 101 5.32 11.52 1.23
CA GLU A 101 6.21 11.46 2.39
C GLU A 101 7.32 12.51 2.30
N MET A 102 7.48 13.31 3.36
CA MET A 102 8.45 14.40 3.43
C MET A 102 9.07 14.49 4.82
N GLU A 103 10.21 15.19 4.92
CA GLU A 103 10.72 15.63 6.23
C GLU A 103 10.19 17.03 6.55
N ALA A 104 9.74 17.21 7.78
CA ALA A 104 9.29 18.49 8.31
C ALA A 104 10.15 18.89 9.52
N THR A 105 10.53 20.16 9.58
CA THR A 105 11.29 20.71 10.72
C THR A 105 10.36 20.90 11.90
N VAL A 106 10.81 20.45 13.08
CA VAL A 106 10.14 20.69 14.35
C VAL A 106 10.53 22.09 14.84
N LEU A 107 9.55 22.97 14.99
CA LEU A 107 9.78 24.33 15.47
C LEU A 107 9.84 24.34 17.00
N TYR A 108 8.80 23.81 17.64
CA TYR A 108 8.74 23.66 19.09
C TYR A 108 7.73 22.59 19.48
N THR A 109 7.74 22.22 20.77
CA THR A 109 6.90 21.14 21.30
C THR A 109 6.27 21.60 22.59
N SER A 110 4.97 21.32 22.78
CA SER A 110 4.28 21.48 24.06
C SER A 110 4.23 20.13 24.79
N GLU A 111 3.47 20.01 25.88
CA GLU A 111 3.25 18.71 26.53
C GLU A 111 2.57 17.71 25.59
N ARG A 112 1.53 18.15 24.86
CA ARG A 112 0.64 17.29 24.06
C ARG A 112 0.80 17.40 22.55
N GLU A 113 1.53 18.40 22.07
CA GLU A 113 1.61 18.70 20.64
C GLU A 113 3.05 18.93 20.18
N ILE A 114 3.25 18.76 18.88
CA ILE A 114 4.47 19.06 18.15
C ILE A 114 4.07 20.08 17.09
N VAL A 115 4.75 21.22 17.07
CA VAL A 115 4.56 22.23 16.03
C VAL A 115 5.66 22.03 15.01
N ILE A 116 5.24 21.81 13.76
CA ILE A 116 6.15 21.61 12.64
C ILE A 116 5.95 22.72 11.61
N MET A 117 6.96 22.93 10.78
CA MET A 117 6.83 23.71 9.54
C MET A 117 6.40 22.77 8.42
N ASP A 118 5.27 23.05 7.78
CA ASP A 118 4.84 22.35 6.56
C ASP A 118 5.92 22.55 5.49
N PRO A 119 6.52 21.47 4.96
CA PRO A 119 7.64 21.57 4.01
C PRO A 119 7.25 22.12 2.63
N VAL A 120 5.96 22.26 2.34
CA VAL A 120 5.44 22.81 1.08
C VAL A 120 4.95 24.23 1.27
N SER A 121 4.09 24.46 2.26
CA SER A 121 3.46 25.78 2.47
C SER A 121 4.25 26.71 3.38
N PHE A 122 5.24 26.18 4.11
CA PHE A 122 5.98 26.86 5.18
C PHE A 122 5.12 27.38 6.34
N ALA A 123 3.84 27.00 6.39
CA ALA A 123 2.95 27.33 7.48
C ALA A 123 3.26 26.46 8.72
N GLU A 124 2.97 27.00 9.90
CA GLU A 124 3.02 26.22 11.14
C GLU A 124 1.84 25.26 11.20
N VAL A 125 2.11 24.00 11.56
CA VAL A 125 1.06 22.99 11.76
C VAL A 125 1.24 22.30 13.11
N ASN A 126 0.15 22.25 13.88
CA ASN A 126 0.08 21.56 15.16
C ASN A 126 -0.32 20.11 14.96
N ILE A 127 0.51 19.18 15.44
CA ILE A 127 0.24 17.75 15.40
C ILE A 127 0.22 17.19 16.82
N LYS A 128 -0.76 16.33 17.10
CA LYS A 128 -0.83 15.62 18.38
C LYS A 128 0.40 14.73 18.58
N LYS A 129 1.05 14.86 19.73
CA LYS A 129 2.22 14.07 20.09
C LYS A 129 1.83 12.60 20.29
N PRO A 130 2.52 11.64 19.64
CA PRO A 130 2.26 10.22 19.86
C PRO A 130 2.80 9.77 21.23
N PRO A 131 2.27 8.69 21.82
CA PRO A 131 2.77 8.15 23.09
C PRO A 131 4.27 7.83 23.01
N GLY A 132 5.03 8.26 24.02
CA GLY A 132 6.47 7.99 24.11
C GLY A 132 7.34 8.76 23.12
N TRP A 133 6.81 9.79 22.46
CA TRP A 133 7.60 10.63 21.55
C TRP A 133 8.75 11.34 22.28
N LYS A 134 9.92 11.35 21.63
CA LYS A 134 11.12 12.05 22.08
C LYS A 134 11.42 13.23 21.15
N ARG A 135 11.97 14.30 21.70
CA ARG A 135 12.33 15.50 20.93
C ARG A 135 13.32 15.16 19.81
N ARG A 136 13.05 15.70 18.63
CA ARG A 136 13.86 15.62 17.41
C ARG A 136 13.82 16.98 16.70
N GLU A 137 14.83 17.25 15.88
CA GLU A 137 14.91 18.46 15.05
C GLU A 137 14.01 18.36 13.80
N SER A 138 13.90 17.16 13.23
CA SER A 138 13.00 16.87 12.12
C SER A 138 12.19 15.61 12.37
N VAL A 139 11.04 15.53 11.71
CA VAL A 139 10.14 14.38 11.73
C VAL A 139 9.69 14.04 10.32
N LYS A 140 9.36 12.76 10.08
CA LYS A 140 8.73 12.34 8.83
C LYS A 140 7.24 12.57 8.90
N VAL A 141 6.70 13.15 7.85
CA VAL A 141 5.29 13.45 7.69
C VAL A 141 4.79 12.86 6.38
N VAL A 142 3.48 12.66 6.30
CA VAL A 142 2.77 12.35 5.06
C VAL A 142 1.72 13.42 4.81
N ARG A 143 1.66 13.95 3.58
CA ARG A 143 0.69 14.97 3.17
C ARG A 143 -0.34 14.37 2.22
N VAL A 144 -1.58 14.22 2.68
CA VAL A 144 -2.67 13.58 1.93
C VAL A 144 -3.92 14.42 2.06
N ASP A 145 -4.56 14.72 0.92
CA ASP A 145 -5.82 15.47 0.85
C ASP A 145 -5.81 16.79 1.66
N GLY A 146 -4.70 17.52 1.57
CA GLY A 146 -4.50 18.77 2.31
C GLY A 146 -4.16 18.62 3.80
N GLY A 147 -4.33 17.43 4.38
CA GLY A 147 -3.89 17.09 5.73
C GLY A 147 -2.40 16.73 5.80
N ILE A 148 -1.79 16.95 6.97
CA ILE A 148 -0.41 16.56 7.28
C ILE A 148 -0.40 15.69 8.54
N TYR A 149 0.27 14.55 8.46
CA TYR A 149 0.22 13.53 9.50
C TYR A 149 1.61 13.00 9.81
N LEU A 150 1.86 12.70 11.09
CA LEU A 150 3.14 12.17 11.56
C LEU A 150 3.25 10.65 11.30
N LEU A 151 4.41 10.22 10.78
CA LEU A 151 4.76 8.81 10.58
C LEU A 151 5.35 8.16 11.84
#